data_AF-A0A5K1G5H5-F1
#
_entry.id   AF-A0A5K1G5H5-F1
#
_cell.length_a   1.000
_cell.length_b   1.000
_cell.length_c   1.000
_cell.angle_alpha   90.00
_cell.angle_beta   90.00
_cell.angle_gamma   90.00
#
_symmetry.space_group_name_H-M   'P 1'
#
loop_
_entity.id
_entity.type
_entity.pdbx_description
1 polymer ?
#
loop_
_entity_poly.entity_id
_entity_poly.type
_entity_poly.pdbx_seq_one_letter_code
_entity_poly.pdbx_strand_id
1 'polypeptide(L)' 'FDNNYYKNLLGYKGLLHSDQQLFNGGSTDSIVHAYAENPDAFYADFIAAMIKMGDNKPLTGTDGEIRMECRK' A
#
# COMPACT_ATOMS: atom_id res chain seq x y z
N PHE A 1 2.67 3.90 -11.81
CA PHE A 1 2.28 3.09 -10.63
C PHE A 1 1.61 1.85 -11.18
N ASP A 2 2.24 0.69 -11.00
CA ASP A 2 1.82 -0.58 -11.57
C ASP A 2 2.12 -1.74 -10.61
N ASN A 3 1.80 -2.97 -11.00
CA ASN A 3 2.03 -4.15 -10.19
C ASN A 3 3.45 -4.76 -10.33
N ASN A 4 4.40 -4.09 -11.02
CA ASN A 4 5.76 -4.62 -11.17
C ASN A 4 6.48 -4.74 -9.83
N TYR A 5 6.05 -3.97 -8.81
CA TYR A 5 6.48 -4.17 -7.43
C TYR A 5 6.31 -5.64 -6.99
N TYR A 6 5.11 -6.21 -7.15
CA TYR A 6 4.82 -7.59 -6.77
C TYR A 6 5.53 -8.60 -7.68
N LYS A 7 5.67 -8.31 -8.98
CA LYS A 7 6.45 -9.15 -9.90
C LYS A 7 7.93 -9.23 -9.50
N ASN A 8 8.49 -8.13 -8.98
CA ASN A 8 9.86 -8.12 -8.46
C ASN A 8 10.00 -9.00 -7.21
N LEU A 9 9.00 -9.04 -6.33
CA LEU A 9 9.02 -9.89 -5.13
C LEU A 9 9.07 -11.39 -5.50
N LEU A 10 8.29 -11.81 -6.52
CA LEU A 10 8.34 -13.18 -7.04
C LEU A 10 9.71 -13.55 -7.62
N GLY A 11 10.43 -12.55 -8.16
CA GLY A 11 11.79 -12.70 -8.67
C GLY A 11 12.89 -12.56 -7.61
N TYR A 12 12.55 -12.47 -6.33
CA TYR A 12 13.47 -12.17 -5.22
C TYR A 12 14.28 -10.86 -5.42
N LYS A 13 13.62 -9.85 -5.99
CA LYS A 13 14.19 -8.52 -6.29
C LYS A 13 13.58 -7.41 -5.41
N GLY A 14 13.08 -7.75 -4.21
CA GLY A 14 12.71 -6.74 -3.22
C GLY A 14 13.92 -5.93 -2.79
N LEU A 15 13.80 -4.60 -2.77
CA LEU A 15 14.92 -3.72 -2.44
C LEU A 15 15.17 -3.68 -0.93
N LEU A 16 14.10 -3.52 -0.15
CA LEU A 16 14.19 -3.50 1.30
C LEU A 16 13.95 -4.89 1.88
N HIS A 17 14.50 -5.13 3.06
CA HIS A 17 14.22 -6.36 3.81
C HIS A 17 12.70 -6.56 4.00
N SER A 18 11.98 -5.49 4.37
CA SER A 18 10.53 -5.52 4.55
C SER A 18 9.75 -5.86 3.28
N ASP A 19 10.25 -5.47 2.10
CA ASP A 19 9.60 -5.79 0.83
C ASP A 19 9.63 -7.30 0.59
N GLN A 20 10.82 -7.91 0.75
CA GLN A 20 10.96 -9.34 0.50
C GLN A 20 10.28 -10.19 1.58
N GLN A 21 10.07 -9.66 2.79
CA GLN A 21 9.27 -10.38 3.80
C GLN A 21 7.81 -10.59 3.38
N LEU A 22 7.29 -9.82 2.42
CA LEU A 22 5.94 -10.07 1.88
C LEU A 22 5.87 -11.36 1.03
N PHE A 23 7.01 -11.84 0.53
CA PHE A 23 7.12 -13.07 -0.26
C PHE A 23 8.32 -13.92 0.22
N ASN A 24 8.08 -14.71 1.27
CA ASN A 24 9.13 -15.51 1.93
C ASN A 24 8.57 -16.79 2.60
N GLY A 25 7.55 -17.41 1.99
CA GLY A 25 6.88 -18.60 2.53
C GLY A 25 5.83 -18.27 3.60
N GLY A 26 5.35 -17.03 3.65
CA GLY A 26 4.42 -16.53 4.67
C GLY A 26 2.97 -16.49 4.20
N SER A 27 2.10 -15.94 5.05
CA SER A 27 0.67 -15.79 4.74
C SER A 27 0.39 -14.77 3.61
N THR A 28 1.30 -13.83 3.38
CA THR A 28 1.18 -12.78 2.37
C THR A 28 1.54 -13.23 0.96
N ASP A 29 2.21 -14.37 0.80
CA ASP A 29 2.68 -14.87 -0.49
C ASP A 29 1.53 -15.00 -1.51
N SER A 30 0.36 -15.48 -1.06
CA SER A 30 -0.84 -15.62 -1.89
C SER A 30 -1.33 -14.29 -2.48
N ILE A 31 -1.27 -13.22 -1.70
CA ILE A 31 -1.67 -11.87 -2.13
C ILE A 31 -0.61 -11.30 -3.08
N VAL A 32 0.67 -11.53 -2.83
CA VAL A 32 1.75 -11.13 -3.76
C VAL A 32 1.57 -11.80 -5.13
N HIS A 33 1.27 -13.10 -5.15
CA HIS A 33 0.94 -13.80 -6.39
C HIS A 33 -0.27 -13.19 -7.11
N ALA A 34 -1.38 -13.01 -6.39
CA ALA A 34 -2.61 -12.46 -6.96
C ALA A 34 -2.39 -11.07 -7.58
N TYR A 35 -1.67 -10.18 -6.88
CA TYR A 35 -1.38 -8.85 -7.39
C TYR A 35 -0.36 -8.84 -8.53
N ALA A 36 0.61 -9.75 -8.55
CA ALA A 36 1.55 -9.87 -9.67
C ALA A 36 0.87 -10.36 -10.97
N GLU A 37 -0.12 -11.23 -10.85
CA GLU A 37 -0.88 -11.81 -11.97
C GLU A 37 -2.01 -10.89 -12.46
N ASN A 38 -2.68 -10.20 -11.54
CA ASN A 38 -3.84 -9.36 -11.84
C ASN A 38 -3.63 -7.90 -11.38
N PRO A 39 -3.22 -6.99 -12.28
CA PRO A 39 -3.06 -5.58 -11.96
C PRO A 39 -4.35 -4.90 -11.50
N ASP A 40 -5.51 -5.29 -12.03
CA ASP A 40 -6.79 -4.65 -11.71
C ASP A 40 -7.22 -4.98 -10.27
N ALA A 41 -6.97 -6.19 -9.80
CA ALA A 41 -7.17 -6.57 -8.40
C ALA A 41 -6.31 -5.71 -7.47
N PHE A 42 -5.03 -5.53 -7.81
CA PHE A 42 -4.15 -4.64 -7.06
C PHE A 42 -4.68 -3.20 -7.04
N TYR A 43 -5.11 -2.65 -8.17
CA TYR A 43 -5.59 -1.28 -8.22
C TYR A 43 -6.86 -1.07 -7.40
N ALA A 44 -7.82 -2.00 -7.47
CA ALA A 44 -9.04 -1.93 -6.67
C ALA A 44 -8.72 -1.92 -5.16
N ASP A 45 -7.88 -2.85 -4.71
CA ASP A 45 -7.52 -2.95 -3.30
C ASP A 45 -6.61 -1.81 -2.83
N PHE A 46 -5.74 -1.30 -3.71
CA PHE A 46 -4.91 -0.12 -3.42
C PHE A 46 -5.79 1.11 -3.17
N ILE A 47 -6.80 1.36 -3.99
CA ILE A 47 -7.75 2.48 -3.81
C ILE A 47 -8.46 2.35 -2.45
N ALA A 48 -9.01 1.16 -2.15
CA ALA A 48 -9.69 0.91 -0.88
C ALA A 48 -8.75 1.10 0.33
N ALA A 49 -7.51 0.62 0.24
CA ALA A 49 -6.51 0.77 1.28
C ALA A 49 -6.09 2.22 1.52
N MET A 50 -5.93 3.02 0.45
CA MET A 50 -5.57 4.44 0.58
C MET A 50 -6.71 5.26 1.21
N ILE A 51 -7.97 5.00 0.85
CA ILE A 51 -9.13 5.62 1.50
C ILE A 51 -9.13 5.30 3.00
N LYS A 52 -9.04 4.01 3.35
CA LYS A 52 -9.01 3.57 4.75
C LYS A 52 -7.85 4.17 5.55
N MET A 53 -6.68 4.36 4.92
CA MET A 53 -5.53 5.00 5.55
C MET A 53 -5.76 6.50 5.76
N GLY A 54 -6.38 7.19 4.79
CA GLY A 54 -6.73 8.61 4.90
C GLY A 54 -7.73 8.88 6.01
N ASP A 55 -8.63 7.94 6.28
CA ASP A 55 -9.62 8.01 7.36
C ASP A 55 -9.05 7.62 8.74
N ASN A 56 -7.73 7.39 8.86
CA ASN A 56 -7.12 7.03 10.12
C ASN A 56 -7.01 8.24 11.07
N LYS A 57 -8.00 8.36 11.97
CA LYS A 57 -8.06 9.35 13.06
C LYS A 57 -7.87 10.80 12.58
N PRO A 58 -8.60 11.28 11.56
CA PRO A 58 -8.55 12.68 11.18
C PRO A 58 -9.12 13.57 12.29
N LEU A 59 -8.64 14.80 12.36
CA LEU A 59 -9.33 15.86 13.09
C LEU A 59 -10.57 16.28 12.28
N THR A 60 -11.73 16.32 12.92
CA THR A 60 -13.01 16.57 12.24
C THR A 60 -13.87 17.58 13.01
N GLY A 61 -14.91 18.10 12.36
CA GLY A 61 -15.77 19.11 12.98
C GLY A 61 -14.98 20.39 13.27
N THR A 62 -14.93 20.78 14.55
CA THR A 62 -14.16 21.95 15.02
C THR A 62 -12.83 21.58 15.64
N ASP A 63 -12.43 20.30 15.61
CA ASP A 63 -11.13 19.88 16.11
C ASP A 63 -10.04 20.25 15.08
N GLY A 64 -9.01 20.97 15.53
CA GLY A 64 -7.90 21.43 14.68
C GLY A 64 -8.09 22.85 14.12
N GLU A 65 -7.47 23.12 12.98
CA GLU A 65 -7.51 24.43 12.31
C GLU A 65 -7.28 24.29 10.79
N ILE A 66 -7.76 25.28 10.03
CA ILE A 66 -7.40 25.43 8.62
C ILE A 66 -6.16 26.31 8.53
N ARG A 67 -5.00 25.68 8.35
CA ARG A 67 -3.72 26.38 8.25
C ARG A 67 -3.62 27.20 6.95
N MET A 68 -3.19 28.45 7.07
CA MET A 68 -2.88 29.31 5.93
C MET A 68 -1.51 28.97 5.31
N GLU A 69 -0.61 28.38 6.10
CA GLU A 69 0.71 27.94 5.67
C GLU A 69 1.05 26.60 6.35
N CYS A 70 1.15 25.50 5.60
CA CYS A 70 1.29 24.15 6.15
C CYS A 70 2.55 23.90 7.00
N ARG A 71 3.53 24.82 6.97
CA ARG A 71 4.82 24.70 7.69
C ARG A 71 4.91 25.57 8.93
N LYS A 72 3.90 26.41 9.17
CA LYS A 72 3.75 27.21 10.38
C LYS A 72 2.58 26.66 11.19
#